data_AF-A0A3N9N3I1-F1
#
_entry.id   AF-A0A3N9N3I1-F1
#
_cell.length_a   1.000
_cell.length_b   1.000
_cell.length_c   1.000
_cell.angle_alpha   90.00
_cell.angle_beta   90.00
_cell.angle_gamma   90.00
#
_symmetry.space_group_name_H-M   'P 1'
#
loop_
_entity.id
_entity.type
_entity.pdbx_description
1 polymer ?
#
loop_
_entity_poly.entity_id
_entity_poly.type
_entity_poly.pdbx_seq_one_letter_code
_entity_poly.pdbx_strand_id
1 'polypeptide(L)'
;NHTNDPFIIAQNDNMIAVNSAIEVDITGQVCSDSIGRTIYSGFGGQVDFIRGAAHSKGGKPIIALKSTSKNNTISRIVSELTPGAGVVTSRADVHYVVTEFGVAYLHGKTLRERAKALIGIAHPAFREQLTHDAKKYNLL
;
A
#
# COMPACT_ATOMS: atom_id res chain seq x y z
N ASN A 1 -14.63 21.54 -4.45
CA ASN A 1 -14.48 20.29 -3.67
C ASN A 1 -15.77 19.48 -3.70
N HIS A 2 -16.00 18.71 -4.77
CA HIS A 2 -17.17 17.82 -4.90
C HIS A 2 -16.71 16.42 -5.33
N THR A 3 -15.92 16.33 -6.40
CA THR A 3 -15.39 15.07 -6.93
C THR A 3 -14.52 14.28 -5.94
N ASN A 4 -13.74 14.99 -5.12
CA ASN A 4 -12.82 14.41 -4.14
C ASN A 4 -13.44 14.28 -2.74
N ASP A 5 -14.74 14.52 -2.58
CA ASP A 5 -15.37 14.31 -1.28
C ASP A 5 -15.61 12.79 -1.07
N PRO A 6 -15.00 12.15 -0.05
CA PRO A 6 -15.18 10.71 0.18
C PRO A 6 -16.63 10.31 0.38
N PHE A 7 -17.47 11.19 0.95
CA PHE A 7 -18.89 10.91 1.17
C PHE A 7 -19.70 10.96 -0.12
N ILE A 8 -19.27 11.76 -1.10
CA ILE A 8 -19.87 11.77 -2.45
C ILE A 8 -19.39 10.55 -3.24
N ILE A 9 -18.09 10.24 -3.16
CA ILE A 9 -17.52 9.05 -3.83
C ILE A 9 -18.24 7.77 -3.36
N ALA A 10 -18.47 7.64 -2.05
CA ALA A 10 -19.10 6.47 -1.44
C ALA A 10 -20.56 6.23 -1.86
N GLN A 11 -21.24 7.22 -2.43
CA GLN A 11 -22.62 7.07 -2.94
C GLN A 11 -22.69 6.21 -4.19
N ASN A 12 -21.57 5.99 -4.88
CA ASN A 12 -21.51 5.13 -6.06
C ASN A 12 -21.32 3.68 -5.63
N ASP A 13 -22.24 2.79 -5.98
CA ASP A 13 -22.08 1.34 -5.78
C ASP A 13 -20.91 0.81 -6.64
N ASN A 14 -20.15 -0.14 -6.09
CA ASN A 14 -18.99 -0.78 -6.72
C ASN A 14 -17.87 0.19 -7.13
N MET A 15 -17.65 1.27 -6.37
CA MET A 15 -16.59 2.24 -6.65
C MET A 15 -15.21 1.58 -6.58
N ILE A 16 -14.47 1.59 -7.69
CA ILE A 16 -13.10 1.06 -7.77
C ILE A 16 -12.12 2.24 -7.82
N ALA A 17 -11.26 2.35 -6.81
CA ALA A 17 -10.21 3.35 -6.76
C ALA A 17 -8.85 2.67 -6.92
N VAL A 18 -8.14 2.96 -8.01
CA VAL A 18 -6.79 2.41 -8.26
C VAL A 18 -5.78 3.54 -8.17
N ASN A 19 -4.86 3.45 -7.21
CA ASN A 19 -3.80 4.43 -7.00
C ASN A 19 -2.44 3.74 -6.98
N SER A 20 -1.37 4.48 -7.28
CA SER A 20 0.00 3.98 -7.21
C SER A 20 0.68 4.35 -5.90
N ALA A 21 1.67 3.56 -5.50
CA ALA A 21 2.56 3.88 -4.39
C ALA A 21 4.01 3.90 -4.86
N ILE A 22 4.90 4.58 -4.14
CA ILE A 22 6.36 4.49 -4.29
C ILE A 22 6.85 3.23 -3.57
N GLU A 23 6.45 3.03 -2.32
CA GLU A 23 6.79 1.87 -1.51
C GLU A 23 5.64 1.54 -0.53
N VAL A 24 5.56 0.27 -0.14
CA VAL A 24 4.63 -0.24 0.86
C VAL A 24 5.41 -1.07 1.86
N ASP A 25 5.32 -0.74 3.15
CA ASP A 25 5.98 -1.56 4.16
C ASP A 25 5.20 -2.84 4.49
N ILE A 26 5.84 -3.84 5.09
CA ILE A 26 5.22 -5.13 5.47
C ILE A 26 4.10 -5.03 6.51
N THR A 27 3.85 -3.84 7.07
CA THR A 27 2.71 -3.58 7.96
C THR A 27 1.51 -2.96 7.22
N GLY A 28 1.72 -2.53 5.98
CA GLY A 28 0.73 -1.91 5.10
C GLY A 28 0.72 -0.39 5.10
N GLN A 29 1.77 0.29 5.61
CA GLN A 29 1.89 1.74 5.35
C GLN A 29 2.27 1.97 3.91
N VAL A 30 1.69 3.01 3.30
CA VAL A 30 1.89 3.33 1.90
C VAL A 30 2.49 4.72 1.80
N CYS A 31 3.67 4.80 1.20
CA CYS A 31 4.26 6.05 0.74
C CYS A 31 4.03 6.20 -0.76
N SER A 32 3.52 7.36 -1.20
CA SER A 32 3.27 7.63 -2.62
C SER A 32 3.77 8.99 -3.12
N ASP A 33 4.26 9.86 -2.24
CA ASP A 33 4.61 11.24 -2.59
C ASP A 33 6.11 11.56 -2.45
N SER A 34 6.89 10.70 -1.81
CA SER A 34 8.27 10.98 -1.42
C SER A 34 9.19 9.77 -1.53
N ILE A 35 10.49 10.06 -1.70
CA ILE A 35 11.57 9.08 -1.63
C ILE A 35 12.44 9.48 -0.44
N GLY A 36 12.20 8.85 0.71
CA GLY A 36 12.74 9.33 1.98
C GLY A 36 12.34 10.78 2.23
N ARG A 37 13.32 11.65 2.47
CA ARG A 37 13.08 13.09 2.73
C ARG A 37 12.82 13.93 1.48
N THR A 38 13.00 13.37 0.29
CA THR A 38 12.83 14.10 -0.96
C THR A 38 11.41 13.97 -1.46
N ILE A 39 10.71 15.11 -1.56
CA ILE A 39 9.37 15.16 -2.15
C ILE A 39 9.49 14.91 -3.66
N TYR A 40 8.75 13.89 -4.13
CA TYR A 40 8.70 13.48 -5.52
C TYR A 40 7.41 13.99 -6.20
N SER A 41 6.30 13.97 -5.47
CA SER A 41 4.99 14.47 -5.87
C SER A 41 4.20 14.96 -4.65
N GLY A 42 2.88 15.09 -4.77
CA GLY A 42 1.98 15.32 -3.61
C GLY A 42 1.02 14.14 -3.42
N PHE A 43 0.34 14.10 -2.27
CA PHE A 43 -0.67 13.09 -1.95
C PHE A 43 -1.91 13.15 -2.87
N GLY A 44 -2.20 14.32 -3.44
CA GLY A 44 -3.30 14.52 -4.38
C GLY A 44 -4.67 14.15 -3.78
N GLY A 45 -5.45 13.36 -4.52
CA GLY A 45 -6.75 12.83 -4.07
C GLY A 45 -6.70 11.38 -3.61
N GLN A 46 -5.51 10.77 -3.48
CA GLN A 46 -5.38 9.33 -3.24
C GLN A 46 -6.16 8.91 -1.99
N VAL A 47 -5.97 9.62 -0.87
CA VAL A 47 -6.61 9.30 0.41
C VAL A 47 -8.14 9.43 0.30
N ASP A 48 -8.61 10.43 -0.44
CA ASP A 48 -10.03 10.67 -0.62
C ASP A 48 -10.72 9.50 -1.33
N PHE A 49 -10.14 9.07 -2.45
CA PHE A 49 -10.66 7.95 -3.24
C PHE A 49 -10.50 6.61 -2.53
N ILE A 50 -9.42 6.42 -1.76
CA ILE A 50 -9.26 5.21 -0.95
C ILE A 50 -10.39 5.10 0.09
N ARG A 51 -10.67 6.19 0.82
CA ARG A 51 -11.74 6.20 1.83
C ARG A 51 -13.13 6.13 1.20
N GLY A 52 -13.37 6.87 0.12
CA GLY A 52 -14.64 6.84 -0.60
C GLY A 52 -14.95 5.45 -1.16
N ALA A 53 -13.97 4.78 -1.78
CA ALA A 53 -14.15 3.42 -2.26
C ALA A 53 -14.27 2.40 -1.11
N ALA A 54 -13.64 2.63 0.05
CA ALA A 54 -13.82 1.77 1.23
C ALA A 54 -15.25 1.84 1.80
N HIS A 55 -15.90 3.00 1.72
CA HIS A 55 -17.27 3.20 2.20
C HIS A 55 -18.35 2.90 1.15
N SER A 56 -17.97 2.79 -0.12
CA SER A 56 -18.87 2.35 -1.20
C SER A 56 -19.33 0.91 -1.01
N LYS A 57 -20.61 0.65 -1.24
CA LYS A 57 -21.16 -0.71 -1.26
C LYS A 57 -20.53 -1.52 -2.38
N GLY A 58 -19.74 -2.53 -2.03
CA GLY A 58 -18.99 -3.35 -2.99
C GLY A 58 -17.74 -2.66 -3.56
N GLY A 59 -17.36 -1.50 -3.01
CA GLY A 59 -16.20 -0.74 -3.46
C GLY A 59 -14.86 -1.41 -3.14
N LYS A 60 -13.83 -1.04 -3.92
CA LYS A 60 -12.48 -1.63 -3.82
C LYS A 60 -11.43 -0.53 -3.92
N PRO A 61 -10.81 -0.14 -2.79
CA PRO A 61 -9.62 0.70 -2.79
C PRO A 61 -8.36 -0.13 -3.00
N ILE A 62 -7.66 0.14 -4.09
CA ILE A 62 -6.52 -0.63 -4.59
C ILE A 62 -5.29 0.25 -4.67
N ILE A 63 -4.21 -0.22 -4.05
CA ILE A 63 -2.85 0.30 -4.23
C ILE A 63 -2.10 -0.65 -5.16
N ALA A 64 -1.67 -0.17 -6.32
CA ALA A 64 -0.94 -0.95 -7.30
C ALA A 64 0.50 -0.42 -7.47
N LEU A 65 1.47 -1.31 -7.43
CA LEU A 65 2.88 -0.97 -7.66
C LEU A 65 3.63 -2.14 -8.28
N LYS A 66 4.65 -1.86 -9.08
CA LYS A 66 5.65 -2.89 -9.41
C LYS A 66 6.31 -3.34 -8.10
N SER A 67 6.64 -4.62 -7.98
CA SER A 67 7.30 -5.16 -6.79
C SER A 67 8.73 -4.66 -6.61
N THR A 68 9.35 -4.13 -7.67
CA THR A 68 10.72 -3.61 -7.68
C THR A 68 10.86 -2.29 -8.46
N SER A 69 12.03 -1.66 -8.33
CA SER A 69 12.55 -0.57 -9.17
C SER A 69 14.02 -0.80 -9.53
N LYS A 70 14.57 0.09 -10.37
CA LYS A 70 15.98 0.06 -10.84
C LYS A 70 16.43 -1.34 -11.31
N ASN A 71 15.76 -1.90 -12.31
CA ASN A 71 16.07 -3.21 -12.88
C ASN A 71 16.12 -4.34 -11.84
N ASN A 72 15.08 -4.44 -11.00
CA ASN A 72 14.94 -5.45 -9.94
C ASN A 72 15.97 -5.39 -8.81
N THR A 73 16.74 -4.30 -8.67
CA THR A 73 17.75 -4.15 -7.62
C THR A 73 17.19 -3.58 -6.32
N ILE A 74 16.03 -2.92 -6.35
CA ILE A 74 15.39 -2.33 -5.18
C ILE A 74 13.96 -2.85 -5.06
N SER A 75 13.62 -3.46 -3.92
CA SER A 75 12.24 -3.86 -3.60
C SER A 75 11.38 -2.64 -3.28
N ARG A 76 10.10 -2.70 -3.67
CA ARG A 76 9.08 -1.68 -3.32
C ARG A 76 8.07 -2.18 -2.29
N ILE A 77 8.09 -3.49 -1.99
CA ILE A 77 7.60 -4.01 -0.72
C ILE A 77 8.80 -4.03 0.24
N VAL A 78 8.74 -3.25 1.31
CA VAL A 78 9.90 -2.98 2.18
C VAL A 78 9.63 -3.42 3.62
N SER A 79 10.68 -3.75 4.37
CA SER A 79 10.53 -4.13 5.78
C SER A 79 10.09 -2.94 6.65
N GLU A 80 10.57 -1.75 6.31
CA GLU A 80 10.21 -0.46 6.90
C GLU A 80 10.30 0.60 5.79
N LEU A 81 9.45 1.63 5.85
CA LEU A 81 9.52 2.74 4.90
C LEU A 81 10.89 3.44 4.99
N THR A 82 11.33 3.99 3.86
CA THR A 82 12.59 4.72 3.78
C THR A 82 12.59 5.86 4.81
N PRO A 83 13.64 6.03 5.65
CA PRO A 83 13.64 7.05 6.70
C PRO A 83 13.30 8.46 6.20
N GLY A 84 12.23 9.02 6.76
CA GLY A 84 11.68 10.33 6.38
C GLY A 84 10.61 10.30 5.29
N ALA A 85 10.26 9.13 4.74
CA ALA A 85 9.17 8.97 3.79
C ALA A 85 7.81 9.35 4.41
N GLY A 86 7.00 10.04 3.63
CA GLY A 86 5.64 10.45 3.99
C GLY A 86 4.65 9.29 3.88
N VAL A 87 3.98 8.95 4.98
CA VAL A 87 2.85 8.01 4.93
C VAL A 87 1.63 8.73 4.37
N VAL A 88 1.26 8.41 3.13
CA VAL A 88 0.09 9.00 2.47
C VAL A 88 -1.16 8.17 2.79
N THR A 89 -1.09 6.85 2.68
CA THR A 89 -2.20 5.96 3.09
C THR A 89 -1.77 5.16 4.30
N SER A 90 -2.50 5.34 5.39
CA SER A 90 -2.20 4.70 6.68
C SER A 90 -2.50 3.20 6.63
N ARG A 91 -1.97 2.46 7.62
CA ARG A 91 -2.29 1.04 7.82
C ARG A 91 -3.79 0.79 7.96
N ALA A 92 -4.56 1.75 8.49
CA ALA A 92 -5.99 1.60 8.72
C ALA A 92 -6.80 1.74 7.42
N ASP A 93 -6.31 2.57 6.48
CA ASP A 93 -7.02 2.89 5.24
C ASP A 93 -6.74 1.89 4.10
N VAL A 94 -5.63 1.12 4.16
CA VAL A 94 -5.26 0.20 3.07
C VAL A 94 -6.12 -1.07 3.04
N HIS A 95 -6.68 -1.41 1.88
CA HIS A 95 -7.43 -2.66 1.67
C HIS A 95 -6.68 -3.63 0.77
N TYR A 96 -6.44 -3.26 -0.49
CA TYR A 96 -5.78 -4.14 -1.47
C TYR A 96 -4.43 -3.54 -1.87
N VAL A 97 -3.39 -4.37 -1.87
CA VAL A 97 -2.09 -4.07 -2.48
C VAL A 97 -1.85 -5.07 -3.62
N VAL A 98 -1.45 -4.57 -4.78
CA VAL A 98 -1.29 -5.38 -6.00
C VAL A 98 0.10 -5.17 -6.58
N THR A 99 0.77 -6.27 -6.91
CA THR A 99 2.00 -6.31 -7.70
C THR A 99 1.83 -7.26 -8.88
N GLU A 100 2.85 -7.36 -9.73
CA GLU A 100 2.93 -8.37 -10.78
C GLU A 100 2.95 -9.82 -10.27
N PHE A 101 3.11 -10.03 -8.95
CA PHE A 101 3.09 -11.36 -8.31
C PHE A 101 1.77 -11.71 -7.62
N GLY A 102 0.78 -10.81 -7.61
CA GLY A 102 -0.55 -11.09 -7.10
C GLY A 102 -1.16 -9.98 -6.24
N VAL A 103 -2.14 -10.36 -5.43
CA VAL A 103 -2.95 -9.44 -4.63
C VAL A 103 -2.85 -9.79 -3.14
N ALA A 104 -2.55 -8.79 -2.31
CA ALA A 104 -2.62 -8.87 -0.86
C ALA A 104 -3.78 -8.02 -0.34
N TYR A 105 -4.82 -8.68 0.19
CA TYR A 105 -5.86 -8.02 0.97
C TYR A 105 -5.38 -7.84 2.42
N LEU A 106 -5.59 -6.67 3.03
CA LEU A 106 -5.03 -6.26 4.34
C LEU A 106 -6.06 -5.74 5.34
N HIS A 107 -7.25 -5.34 4.89
CA HIS A 107 -8.28 -4.83 5.79
C HIS A 107 -8.77 -5.92 6.73
N GLY A 108 -8.92 -5.60 8.02
CA GLY A 108 -9.25 -6.57 9.07
C GLY A 108 -8.15 -7.56 9.46
N LYS A 109 -6.98 -7.55 8.79
CA LYS A 109 -5.87 -8.45 9.10
C LYS A 109 -4.96 -7.93 10.20
N THR A 110 -4.45 -8.85 11.02
CA THR A 110 -3.37 -8.60 11.98
C THR A 110 -2.06 -8.23 11.27
N LEU A 111 -1.12 -7.60 12.00
CA LEU A 111 0.20 -7.27 11.45
C LEU A 111 0.94 -8.51 10.90
N ARG A 112 0.80 -9.67 11.56
CA ARG A 112 1.39 -10.92 11.11
C ARG A 112 0.81 -11.41 9.79
N GLU A 113 -0.51 -11.37 9.65
CA GLU A 113 -1.18 -11.77 8.41
C GLU A 113 -0.89 -10.80 7.26
N ARG A 114 -0.78 -9.50 7.57
CA ARG A 114 -0.36 -8.48 6.60
C ARG A 114 1.06 -8.72 6.11
N ALA A 115 2.00 -8.94 7.02
CA ALA A 115 3.39 -9.24 6.66
C ALA A 115 3.47 -10.47 5.75
N LYS A 116 2.80 -11.58 6.11
CA LYS A 116 2.72 -12.78 5.26
C LYS A 116 2.15 -12.49 3.87
N ALA A 117 1.05 -11.74 3.80
CA ALA A 117 0.39 -11.43 2.53
C ALA A 117 1.25 -10.53 1.63
N LEU A 118 1.87 -9.49 2.18
CA LEU A 118 2.72 -8.56 1.44
C LEU A 118 4.02 -9.21 0.96
N ILE A 119 4.65 -10.03 1.80
CA ILE A 119 5.81 -10.84 1.41
C ILE A 119 5.43 -11.81 0.28
N GLY A 120 4.23 -12.40 0.34
CA GLY A 120 3.72 -13.30 -0.70
C GLY A 120 3.60 -12.67 -2.09
N ILE A 121 3.40 -11.34 -2.16
CA ILE A 121 3.34 -10.59 -3.43
C ILE A 121 4.60 -9.76 -3.69
N ALA A 122 5.64 -9.87 -2.87
CA ALA A 122 6.93 -9.26 -3.15
C ALA A 122 7.69 -10.06 -4.24
N HIS A 123 8.67 -9.41 -4.87
CA HIS A 123 9.55 -10.08 -5.83
C HIS A 123 10.30 -11.24 -5.15
N PRO A 124 10.39 -12.43 -5.76
CA PRO A 124 10.98 -13.62 -5.14
C PRO A 124 12.36 -13.39 -4.50
N ALA A 125 13.22 -12.62 -5.17
CA ALA A 125 14.57 -12.30 -4.70
C ALA A 125 14.63 -11.58 -3.32
N PHE A 126 13.55 -10.93 -2.88
CA PHE A 126 13.53 -10.17 -1.61
C PHE A 126 12.71 -10.86 -0.52
N ARG A 127 11.98 -11.94 -0.82
CA ARG A 127 11.07 -12.58 0.15
C ARG A 127 11.78 -13.12 1.38
N GLU A 128 12.97 -13.67 1.20
CA GLU A 128 13.78 -14.19 2.30
C GLU A 128 14.22 -13.07 3.25
N GLN A 129 14.76 -11.98 2.71
CA GLN A 129 15.15 -10.80 3.49
C GLN A 129 13.95 -10.19 4.23
N LEU A 130 12.82 -9.99 3.54
CA LEU A 130 11.61 -9.47 4.17
C LEU A 130 11.09 -10.39 5.29
N THR A 131 11.19 -11.71 5.11
CA THR A 131 10.81 -12.69 6.13
C THR A 131 11.75 -12.63 7.34
N HIS A 132 13.05 -12.49 7.09
CA HIS A 132 14.04 -12.32 8.15
C HIS A 132 13.76 -11.05 8.97
N ASP A 133 13.57 -9.91 8.31
CA ASP A 133 13.29 -8.63 8.97
C ASP A 133 11.96 -8.67 9.72
N ALA A 134 10.92 -9.26 9.14
CA ALA A 134 9.64 -9.39 9.80
C ALA A 134 9.73 -10.22 11.10
N LYS A 135 10.56 -11.28 11.14
CA LYS A 135 10.84 -12.02 12.38
C LYS A 135 11.60 -11.15 13.39
N LYS A 136 12.62 -10.42 12.93
CA LYS A 136 13.41 -9.49 13.77
C LYS A 136 12.52 -8.41 14.41
N TYR A 137 11.47 -7.97 13.72
CA TYR A 137 10.51 -6.98 14.22
C TYR A 137 9.33 -7.60 15.02
N ASN A 138 9.35 -8.90 15.29
CA ASN A 138 8.26 -9.63 15.93
C ASN A 138 6.91 -9.53 15.17
N LEU A 139 6.98 -9.40 13.85
CA LEU A 139 5.83 -9.41 12.94
C LEU A 139 5.56 -10.80 12.37
N LEU A 140 6.51 -11.74 12.44
CA LEU A 140 6.34 -13.14 12.05
C LEU A 140 6.66 -14.12 13.15
#